data_AF-A0AAW9QAC3-F1
#
_entry.id   AF-A0AAW9QAC3-F1
#
_cell.length_a   1.000
_cell.length_b   1.000
_cell.length_c   1.000
_cell.angle_alpha   90.00
_cell.angle_beta   90.00
_cell.angle_gamma   90.00
#
_symmetry.space_group_name_H-M   'P 1'
#
loop_
_entity.id
_entity.type
_entity.pdbx_description
1 polymer ?
#
loop_
_entity_poly.entity_id
_entity_poly.type
_entity_poly.pdbx_seq_one_letter_code
_entity_poly.pdbx_strand_id
1 'polypeptide(L)'
;MSTRALIGKQIGENEYLSIYLHHDGYVEYAGLILHDYYSMQERVDRLLALGDMSVISQSPDDCSFYANDRKNPWEEVKPKTRTLQELCSESWVYVWDGTQWLGSESSMLNLVTIPELLNPQSSYEYSE
;
A
#
# COMPACT_ATOMS: atom_id res chain seq x y z
N MET A 1 10.18 11.34 13.11
CA MET A 1 8.83 10.75 13.16
C MET A 1 8.51 10.29 11.74
N SER A 2 7.96 9.10 11.56
CA SER A 2 7.67 8.56 10.22
C SER A 2 6.22 8.10 10.14
N THR A 3 5.61 8.27 8.97
CA THR A 3 4.25 7.80 8.67
C THR A 3 4.38 6.49 7.92
N ARG A 4 4.03 5.40 8.59
CA ARG A 4 4.20 4.03 8.10
C ARG A 4 2.97 3.58 7.34
N ALA A 5 3.15 2.67 6.39
CA ALA A 5 2.05 2.00 5.73
C ALA A 5 2.33 0.51 5.48
N LEU A 6 1.25 -0.25 5.31
CA LEU A 6 1.29 -1.57 4.68
C LEU A 6 0.68 -1.47 3.28
N ILE A 7 1.40 -2.00 2.30
CA ILE A 7 0.96 -2.06 0.90
C ILE A 7 0.75 -3.54 0.57
N GLY A 8 -0.47 -3.90 0.19
CA GLY A 8 -0.87 -5.27 -0.06
C GLY A 8 -1.59 -5.45 -1.38
N LYS A 9 -1.65 -6.71 -1.83
CA LYS A 9 -2.50 -7.18 -2.92
C LYS A 9 -3.37 -8.31 -2.39
N GLN A 10 -4.65 -8.28 -2.70
CA GLN A 10 -5.56 -9.36 -2.36
C GLN A 10 -5.24 -10.61 -3.19
N ILE A 11 -5.06 -11.74 -2.52
CA ILE A 11 -4.77 -13.04 -3.15
C ILE A 11 -5.79 -14.12 -2.77
N GLY A 12 -6.72 -13.82 -1.86
CA GLY A 12 -7.83 -14.66 -1.42
C GLY A 12 -8.87 -13.87 -0.64
N GLU A 13 -9.88 -14.54 -0.06
CA GLU A 13 -11.01 -13.87 0.62
C GLU A 13 -10.58 -12.98 1.79
N ASN A 14 -9.63 -13.43 2.60
CA ASN A 14 -9.04 -12.66 3.70
C ASN A 14 -7.53 -12.86 3.75
N GLU A 15 -6.90 -12.85 2.58
CA GLU A 15 -5.49 -13.15 2.41
C GLU A 15 -4.86 -12.11 1.49
N TYR A 16 -3.83 -11.43 2.00
CA TYR A 16 -3.20 -10.29 1.35
C TYR A 16 -1.68 -10.46 1.38
N LEU A 17 -1.05 -10.51 0.20
CA LEU A 17 0.39 -10.47 0.08
C LEU A 17 0.85 -9.01 0.24
N SER A 18 1.70 -8.73 1.21
CA SER A 18 1.99 -7.34 1.59
C SER A 18 3.41 -7.07 2.04
N ILE A 19 3.82 -5.82 1.83
CA ILE A 19 5.12 -5.24 2.18
C ILE A 19 4.93 -4.00 3.05
N TYR A 20 5.97 -3.68 3.80
CA TYR A 20 6.04 -2.52 4.68
C TYR A 20 6.66 -1.30 4.00
N LEU A 21 6.11 -0.11 4.27
CA LEU A 21 6.63 1.19 3.90
C LEU A 21 6.91 2.02 5.16
N HIS A 22 8.13 2.54 5.28
CA HIS A 22 8.55 3.27 6.48
C HIS A 22 8.20 4.76 6.50
N HIS A 23 8.33 5.46 5.37
CA HIS A 23 8.13 6.90 5.25
C HIS A 23 6.99 7.26 4.30
N ASP A 24 6.39 8.42 4.55
CA ASP A 24 5.41 9.07 3.67
C ASP A 24 4.20 8.20 3.29
N GLY A 25 3.76 7.36 4.24
CA GLY A 25 2.63 6.45 4.05
C GLY A 25 1.26 7.11 3.95
N TYR A 26 1.13 8.43 4.06
CA TYR A 26 -0.16 9.12 3.95
C TYR A 26 -0.71 9.12 2.52
N VAL A 27 -2.02 9.28 2.38
CA VAL A 27 -2.72 9.10 1.09
C VAL A 27 -2.27 10.10 0.03
N GLU A 28 -1.93 11.33 0.42
CA GLU A 28 -1.45 12.41 -0.45
C GLU A 28 -0.05 12.15 -1.01
N TYR A 29 0.64 11.10 -0.58
CA TYR A 29 1.92 10.68 -1.16
C TYR A 29 1.89 9.22 -1.61
N ALA A 30 1.89 8.27 -0.67
CA ALA A 30 1.91 6.85 -1.01
C ALA A 30 0.64 6.44 -1.78
N GLY A 31 -0.53 6.88 -1.33
CA GLY A 31 -1.81 6.60 -2.02
C GLY A 31 -1.82 7.10 -3.46
N LEU A 32 -1.44 8.36 -3.69
CA LEU A 32 -1.34 8.94 -5.04
C LEU A 32 -0.30 8.24 -5.92
N ILE A 33 0.89 7.93 -5.38
CA ILE A 33 1.92 7.22 -6.15
C ILE A 33 1.41 5.83 -6.59
N LEU A 34 0.77 5.10 -5.67
CA LEU A 34 0.18 3.79 -5.98
C LEU A 34 -0.89 3.92 -7.07
N HIS A 35 -1.83 4.87 -6.89
CA HIS A 35 -2.91 5.12 -7.83
C HIS A 35 -2.42 5.47 -9.25
N ASP A 36 -1.47 6.41 -9.36
CA ASP A 36 -1.05 6.94 -10.66
C ASP A 36 -0.03 6.04 -11.38
N TYR A 37 0.88 5.43 -10.63
CA TYR A 37 2.05 4.74 -11.20
C TYR A 37 2.03 3.22 -11.05
N TYR A 38 1.24 2.68 -10.11
CA TYR A 38 1.13 1.24 -9.89
C TYR A 38 -0.28 0.72 -10.20
N SER A 39 -0.90 1.23 -11.26
CA SER A 39 -2.27 0.90 -11.71
C SER A 39 -2.38 -0.34 -12.61
N MET A 40 -1.30 -1.12 -12.75
CA MET A 40 -1.27 -2.33 -13.57
C MET A 40 -0.77 -3.51 -12.76
N GLN A 41 -1.39 -4.66 -12.95
CA GLN A 41 -1.08 -5.90 -12.23
C GLN A 41 0.42 -6.22 -12.21
N GLU A 42 1.10 -6.10 -13.36
CA GLU A 42 2.53 -6.35 -13.48
C GLU A 42 3.39 -5.41 -12.64
N ARG A 43 2.99 -4.13 -12.54
CA ARG A 43 3.72 -3.13 -11.73
C ARG A 43 3.50 -3.36 -10.24
N VAL A 44 2.29 -3.75 -9.85
CA VAL A 44 1.95 -4.14 -8.47
C VAL A 44 2.78 -5.35 -8.07
N ASP A 45 2.81 -6.40 -8.90
CA ASP A 45 3.55 -7.62 -8.61
C ASP A 45 5.06 -7.36 -8.54
N ARG A 46 5.59 -6.52 -9.44
CA ARG A 46 7.00 -6.10 -9.39
C ARG A 46 7.33 -5.32 -8.11
N LEU A 47 6.45 -4.41 -7.69
CA LEU A 47 6.63 -3.64 -6.45
C LEU A 47 6.68 -4.57 -5.23
N LEU A 48 5.71 -5.48 -5.11
CA LEU A 48 5.65 -6.44 -4.02
C LEU A 48 6.85 -7.38 -4.03
N ALA A 49 7.29 -7.87 -5.19
CA ALA A 49 8.42 -8.80 -5.31
C ALA A 49 9.76 -8.23 -4.79
N LEU A 50 9.87 -6.91 -4.60
CA LEU A 50 11.07 -6.24 -4.09
C LEU A 50 11.11 -6.13 -2.56
N GLY A 51 10.02 -6.49 -1.87
CA GLY A 51 9.93 -6.55 -0.42
C GLY A 51 9.73 -5.20 0.27
N ASP A 52 9.99 -5.17 1.57
CA ASP A 52 9.82 -3.99 2.42
C ASP A 52 10.75 -2.86 1.99
N MET A 53 10.25 -1.63 2.12
CA MET A 53 10.93 -0.43 1.66
C MET A 53 10.91 0.72 2.67
N SER A 54 11.89 1.59 2.52
CA SER A 54 12.01 2.83 3.28
C SER A 54 11.16 3.95 2.66
N VAL A 55 11.19 4.08 1.32
CA VAL A 55 10.54 5.17 0.56
C VAL A 55 10.03 4.61 -0.76
N ILE A 56 8.80 4.95 -1.12
CA ILE A 56 8.19 4.64 -2.41
C ILE A 56 8.38 5.82 -3.39
N SER A 57 8.48 5.50 -4.68
CA SER A 57 8.55 6.48 -5.77
C SER A 57 7.76 5.98 -6.98
N GLN A 58 7.65 6.82 -8.01
CA GLN A 58 6.89 6.58 -9.25
C GLN A 58 7.40 5.36 -10.05
N SER A 59 8.69 5.06 -9.93
CA SER A 59 9.31 3.87 -10.50
C SER A 59 9.88 2.98 -9.40
N PRO A 60 9.79 1.64 -9.52
CA PRO A 60 10.50 0.72 -8.64
C PRO A 60 11.99 1.02 -8.55
N ASP A 61 12.62 1.48 -9.64
CA ASP A 61 14.07 1.71 -9.68
C ASP A 61 14.49 2.94 -8.84
N ASP A 62 13.55 3.83 -8.50
CA ASP A 62 13.75 5.01 -7.66
C ASP A 62 13.27 4.79 -6.21
N CYS A 63 12.71 3.63 -5.90
CA CYS A 63 12.32 3.27 -4.54
C CYS A 63 13.55 2.85 -3.73
N SER A 64 13.51 3.02 -2.41
CA SER A 64 14.56 2.55 -1.51
C SER A 64 14.12 1.29 -0.77
N PHE A 65 14.53 0.11 -1.25
CA PHE A 65 14.19 -1.19 -0.69
C PHE A 65 15.22 -1.65 0.35
N TYR A 66 14.75 -2.29 1.41
CA TYR A 66 15.66 -2.76 2.47
C TYR A 66 16.59 -3.87 2.01
N ALA A 67 16.09 -4.83 1.22
CA ALA A 67 16.91 -5.91 0.70
C ALA A 67 18.02 -5.41 -0.24
N ASN A 68 17.66 -4.52 -1.18
CA ASN A 68 18.55 -4.09 -2.24
C ASN A 68 19.52 -2.99 -1.80
N ASP A 69 19.03 -1.96 -1.13
CA ASP A 69 19.81 -0.76 -0.82
C ASP A 69 20.50 -0.86 0.53
N ARG A 70 19.81 -1.44 1.52
CA ARG A 70 20.33 -1.54 2.90
C ARG A 70 20.91 -2.91 3.25
N LYS A 71 20.84 -3.87 2.32
CA LYS A 71 21.36 -5.24 2.46
C LYS A 71 20.76 -5.99 3.65
N ASN A 72 19.52 -5.66 4.01
CA ASN A 72 18.78 -6.45 4.99
C ASN A 72 18.58 -7.89 4.49
N PRO A 73 18.60 -8.90 5.39
CA PRO A 73 18.34 -10.28 4.99
C PRO A 73 16.95 -10.43 4.35
N TRP A 74 16.88 -11.04 3.17
CA TRP A 74 15.63 -11.20 2.42
C TRP A 74 14.52 -11.83 3.26
N GLU A 75 14.83 -12.80 4.10
CA GLU A 75 13.86 -13.48 4.96
C GLU A 75 13.12 -12.54 5.93
N GLU A 76 13.72 -11.41 6.31
CA GLU A 76 13.13 -10.43 7.21
C GLU A 76 12.18 -9.45 6.50
N VAL A 77 12.52 -9.15 5.23
CA VAL A 77 11.92 -8.05 4.44
C VAL A 77 11.14 -8.53 3.23
N LYS A 78 11.06 -9.84 2.99
CA LYS A 78 10.23 -10.41 1.92
C LYS A 78 8.74 -10.13 2.17
N PRO A 79 7.91 -10.14 1.12
CA PRO A 79 6.47 -10.03 1.26
C PRO A 79 5.91 -11.08 2.21
N LYS A 80 4.90 -10.66 2.99
CA LYS A 80 4.25 -11.51 3.98
C LYS A 80 2.78 -11.57 3.68
N THR A 81 2.23 -12.77 3.78
CA THR A 81 0.79 -12.98 3.78
C THR A 81 0.21 -12.50 5.11
N ARG A 82 -0.86 -11.71 5.05
CA ARG A 82 -1.58 -11.18 6.20
C ARG A 82 -3.09 -11.27 5.96
N THR A 83 -3.86 -11.32 7.04
CA THR A 83 -5.30 -11.03 7.04
C THR A 83 -5.55 -9.52 6.96
N LEU A 84 -6.77 -9.09 6.63
CA LEU A 84 -7.13 -7.66 6.64
C LEU A 84 -6.89 -7.03 8.02
N GLN A 85 -7.22 -7.76 9.08
CA GLN A 85 -7.05 -7.29 10.46
C GLN A 85 -5.58 -7.04 10.81
N GLU A 86 -4.67 -7.88 10.34
CA GLU A 86 -3.22 -7.70 10.51
C GLU A 86 -2.68 -6.58 9.59
N LEU A 87 -3.30 -6.39 8.42
CA LEU A 87 -2.94 -5.33 7.47
C LEU A 87 -3.24 -3.94 8.03
N CYS A 88 -4.36 -3.78 8.75
CA CYS A 88 -4.75 -2.52 9.39
C CYS A 88 -4.01 -2.27 10.73
N SER A 89 -2.79 -2.78 10.90
CA SER A 89 -1.99 -2.58 12.13
C SER A 89 -1.01 -1.40 12.05
N GLU A 90 -0.76 -0.86 10.86
CA GLU A 90 0.12 0.29 10.61
C GLU A 90 -0.70 1.52 10.22
N SER A 91 -0.17 2.73 10.45
CA SER A 91 -0.91 4.01 10.31
C SER A 91 -1.75 4.16 9.05
N TRP A 92 -1.27 3.61 7.93
CA TRP A 92 -2.00 3.55 6.68
C TRP A 92 -1.94 2.15 6.07
N VAL A 93 -2.97 1.81 5.31
CA VAL A 93 -3.03 0.56 4.57
C VAL A 93 -3.51 0.82 3.16
N TYR A 94 -2.90 0.14 2.19
CA TYR A 94 -3.26 0.18 0.78
C TYR A 94 -3.39 -1.23 0.25
N VAL A 95 -4.46 -1.52 -0.47
CA VAL A 95 -4.77 -2.85 -1.01
C VAL A 95 -5.09 -2.72 -2.49
N TRP A 96 -4.37 -3.48 -3.31
CA TRP A 96 -4.74 -3.74 -4.69
C TRP A 96 -5.79 -4.86 -4.75
N ASP A 97 -6.97 -4.56 -5.28
CA ASP A 97 -8.09 -5.52 -5.41
C ASP A 97 -8.07 -6.34 -6.71
N GLY A 98 -7.08 -6.08 -7.59
CA GLY A 98 -7.00 -6.64 -8.94
C GLY A 98 -7.29 -5.62 -10.03
N THR A 99 -7.95 -4.52 -9.69
CA THR A 99 -8.40 -3.47 -10.62
C THR A 99 -8.01 -2.07 -10.18
N GLN A 100 -8.00 -1.78 -8.88
CA GLN A 100 -7.70 -0.47 -8.34
C GLN A 100 -7.08 -0.57 -6.93
N TRP A 101 -6.52 0.55 -6.49
CA TRP A 101 -6.07 0.72 -5.12
C TRP A 101 -7.21 1.17 -4.22
N LEU A 102 -7.39 0.43 -3.14
CA LEU A 102 -8.16 0.83 -1.99
C LEU A 102 -7.20 1.22 -0.86
N GLY A 103 -7.64 2.07 0.06
CA GLY A 103 -6.85 2.44 1.21
C GLY A 103 -7.70 2.77 2.43
N SER A 104 -7.03 2.85 3.57
CA SER A 104 -7.63 3.25 4.83
C SER A 104 -6.56 3.78 5.78
N GLU A 105 -6.97 4.65 6.70
CA GLU A 105 -6.22 4.89 7.92
C GLU A 105 -6.36 3.68 8.86
N SER A 106 -5.29 3.31 9.56
CA SER A 106 -5.18 2.05 10.33
C SER A 106 -6.35 1.73 11.26
N SER A 107 -7.00 2.77 11.79
CA SER A 107 -8.07 2.65 12.77
C SER A 107 -9.39 2.20 12.16
N MET A 108 -9.51 2.19 10.83
CA MET A 108 -10.72 1.84 10.10
C MET A 108 -10.49 0.55 9.30
N LEU A 109 -11.30 -0.48 9.58
CA LEU A 109 -11.36 -1.71 8.78
C LEU A 109 -12.11 -1.53 7.45
N ASN A 110 -12.36 -0.28 7.06
CA ASN A 110 -13.09 0.07 5.85
C ASN A 110 -12.11 0.57 4.79
N LEU A 111 -11.92 -0.22 3.74
CA LEU A 111 -11.12 0.17 2.59
C LEU A 111 -11.99 0.93 1.59
N VAL A 112 -11.57 2.14 1.22
CA VAL A 112 -12.24 2.96 0.20
C VAL A 112 -11.28 3.25 -0.95
N THR A 113 -11.77 3.71 -2.09
CA THR A 113 -10.88 4.05 -3.22
C THR A 113 -9.93 5.19 -2.84
N ILE A 114 -8.73 5.26 -3.45
CA ILE A 114 -7.79 6.38 -3.19
C ILE A 114 -8.43 7.77 -3.40
N PRO A 115 -9.22 8.03 -4.46
CA PRO A 115 -9.91 9.30 -4.62
C PRO A 115 -10.89 9.62 -3.46
N GLU A 116 -11.62 8.62 -2.98
CA GLU A 116 -12.53 8.77 -1.84
C GLU A 116 -11.76 9.02 -0.53
N LEU A 117 -10.64 8.33 -0.34
CA LEU A 117 -9.77 8.53 0.82
C LEU A 117 -9.14 9.93 0.86
N LEU A 118 -8.79 10.49 -0.31
CA LEU A 118 -8.28 11.85 -0.45
C LEU A 118 -9.33 12.93 -0.19
N ASN A 119 -10.59 12.66 -0.57
CA ASN A 119 -11.69 13.61 -0.44
C ASN A 119 -12.95 12.94 0.12
N PRO A 120 -12.97 12.62 1.44
CA PRO A 120 -14.07 11.90 2.07
C PRO A 120 -15.40 12.67 2.10
N GLN A 121 -15.41 13.95 1.76
CA GLN A 121 -16.65 14.76 1.66
C GLN A 121 -17.38 14.56 0.32
N SER A 122 -16.74 13.97 -0.70
CA SER A 122 -17.30 13.83 -2.05
C SER A 122 -18.35 12.71 -2.18
N SER A 123 -18.45 11.78 -1.23
CA SER A 123 -19.38 10.65 -1.30
C SER A 123 -20.82 10.99 -0.90
N TYR A 124 -21.08 12.21 -0.43
CA TYR A 124 -22.41 12.70 -0.02
C TYR A 124 -23.15 13.55 -1.07
N GLU A 125 -22.55 13.84 -2.24
CA GLU A 125 -23.16 14.73 -3.25
C GLU A 125 -24.00 14.04 -4.34
N TYR A 126 -24.24 12.72 -4.26
CA TYR A 126 -25.17 12.01 -5.14
C TYR A 126 -26.36 11.44 -4.37
N SER A 127 -27.19 12.32 -3.85
CA SER A 127 -28.57 12.01 -3.47
C SER A 127 -29.44 13.26 -3.64
N GLU A 128 -29.83 13.53 -4.88
CA GLU A 128 -31.03 14.31 -5.22
C GLU A 128 -32.07 13.40 -5.89
#